data_AF-A0A2J7PN97-F1
#
_entry.id   AF-A0A2J7PN97-F1
#
_cell.length_a   1.000
_cell.length_b   1.000
_cell.length_c   1.000
_cell.angle_alpha   90.00
_cell.angle_beta   90.00
_cell.angle_gamma   90.00
#
_symmetry.space_group_name_H-M   'P 1'
#
loop_
_entity.id
_entity.type
_entity.pdbx_description
1 polymer ?
#
loop_
_entity_poly.entity_id
_entity_poly.type
_entity_poly.pdbx_seq_one_letter_code
_entity_poly.pdbx_strand_id
1 'polypeptide(L)'
;MAEIRDDSALDSPAFEVRFIGESKGKGLFAVKPFKAGDVIFEERPLVCCQFAWNAAYGYLACDFCMRPLEGAEENVRRLTGKKDIVLPYPHCCPTNRNSHTQCPSCGVWYCSSTCQEQAWNQYHRTLCLQSHSHHPNHPLEQLNGAWKHMHYPPETTSVMLLARMIATVQQAEDPANALHFFMQFCHRTVNEEQEIAHKLLGEQFKGQMQVLQELMVKALYSDSVQQWLSPDGFQSLMALVGTNGQGVGTSPFSEWVKKVSELELAADEKQQLDSFIDKLYEDLNEGGTASTGTVGHL
;
A
#
# COMPACT_ATOMS: atom_id res chain seq x y z
N MET A 1 -10.55 -15.39 11.70
CA MET A 1 -10.48 -14.16 12.51
C MET A 1 -9.06 -13.63 12.46
N ALA A 2 -8.87 -12.40 12.02
CA ALA A 2 -7.62 -11.69 12.30
C ALA A 2 -7.94 -10.77 13.47
N GLU A 3 -7.65 -11.22 14.70
CA GLU A 3 -7.42 -10.27 15.78
C GLU A 3 -6.33 -9.33 15.27
N ILE A 4 -6.57 -8.02 15.35
CA ILE A 4 -5.49 -7.04 15.19
C ILE A 4 -4.56 -7.33 16.36
N ARG A 5 -3.51 -8.11 16.11
CA ARG A 5 -2.59 -8.54 17.16
C ARG A 5 -1.91 -7.31 17.72
N ASP A 6 -2.10 -7.10 19.02
CA ASP A 6 -1.21 -6.27 19.81
C ASP A 6 0.08 -7.08 20.01
N ASP A 7 1.08 -6.83 19.15
CA ASP A 7 2.39 -7.50 19.22
C ASP A 7 3.20 -7.09 20.48
N SER A 8 2.60 -6.36 21.42
CA SER A 8 3.21 -6.01 22.71
C SER A 8 3.45 -7.21 23.63
N ALA A 9 2.94 -8.40 23.31
CA ALA A 9 3.05 -9.61 24.13
C ALA A 9 4.10 -10.59 23.57
N LEU A 10 5.35 -10.16 23.46
CA LEU A 10 6.50 -11.06 23.28
C LEU A 10 7.02 -11.53 24.64
N ASP A 11 7.17 -12.83 24.85
CA ASP A 11 7.69 -13.43 26.11
C ASP A 11 9.09 -12.93 26.50
N SER A 12 9.83 -12.36 25.54
CA SER A 12 11.02 -11.54 25.78
C SER A 12 11.05 -10.42 24.74
N PRO A 13 10.53 -9.22 25.08
CA PRO A 13 10.44 -8.15 24.10
C PRO A 13 11.84 -7.70 23.68
N ALA A 14 12.03 -7.40 22.40
CA ALA A 14 13.28 -6.88 21.86
C ALA A 14 13.38 -5.34 22.04
N PHE A 15 12.22 -4.70 22.22
CA PHE A 15 12.03 -3.28 22.45
C PHE A 15 10.82 -3.04 23.37
N GLU A 16 10.69 -1.83 23.92
CA GLU A 16 9.49 -1.38 24.61
C GLU A 16 9.06 0.01 24.14
N VAL A 17 7.77 0.31 24.26
CA VAL A 17 7.20 1.61 23.90
C VAL A 17 7.11 2.48 25.15
N ARG A 18 7.71 3.67 25.12
CA ARG A 18 7.65 4.64 26.23
C ARG A 18 7.10 5.97 25.75
N PHE A 19 6.38 6.68 26.62
CA PHE A 19 6.01 8.07 26.37
C PHE A 19 7.23 8.97 26.65
N ILE A 20 7.64 9.74 25.65
CA ILE A 20 8.82 10.62 25.71
C ILE A 20 8.42 12.03 26.16
N GLY A 21 7.22 12.49 25.79
CA GLY A 21 6.70 13.80 26.12
C GLY A 21 5.75 14.34 25.06
N GLU A 22 5.09 15.46 25.32
CA GLU A 22 4.04 16.01 24.44
C GLU A 22 4.51 16.37 23.01
N SER A 23 5.79 16.71 22.84
CA SER A 23 6.35 17.07 21.53
C SER A 23 6.72 15.86 20.67
N LYS A 24 7.15 14.75 21.28
CA LYS A 24 7.60 13.54 20.56
C LYS A 24 6.61 12.38 20.63
N GLY A 25 5.64 12.44 21.54
CA GLY A 25 4.69 11.36 21.78
C GLY A 25 5.37 10.08 22.30
N LYS A 26 5.03 8.95 21.68
CA LYS A 26 5.58 7.63 21.99
C LYS A 26 6.85 7.36 21.20
N GLY A 27 7.77 6.59 21.75
CA GLY A 27 8.92 6.07 21.01
C GLY A 27 9.29 4.65 21.41
N LEU A 28 10.04 3.98 20.52
CA LEU A 28 10.58 2.63 20.75
C LEU A 28 11.96 2.71 21.39
N PHE A 29 12.17 1.89 22.42
CA PHE A 29 13.43 1.79 23.16
C PHE A 29 13.91 0.33 23.14
N ALA A 30 15.15 0.10 22.72
CA ALA A 30 15.75 -1.22 22.77
C ALA A 30 15.91 -1.69 24.24
N VAL A 31 15.54 -2.94 24.53
CA VAL A 31 15.75 -3.57 25.85
C VAL A 31 16.88 -4.60 25.84
N LYS A 32 17.53 -4.79 24.69
CA LYS A 32 18.73 -5.61 24.48
C LYS A 32 19.64 -4.95 23.42
N PRO A 33 20.94 -5.29 23.36
CA PRO A 33 21.81 -4.81 22.30
C PRO A 33 21.45 -5.45 20.94
N PHE A 34 21.63 -4.69 19.86
CA PHE A 34 21.48 -5.13 18.47
C PHE A 34 22.77 -4.89 17.70
N LYS A 35 23.03 -5.72 16.69
CA LYS A 35 24.09 -5.58 15.70
C LYS A 35 23.51 -5.15 14.36
N ALA A 36 24.36 -4.59 13.50
CA ALA A 36 23.96 -4.27 12.12
C ALA A 36 23.48 -5.54 11.40
N GLY A 37 22.29 -5.47 10.82
CA GLY A 37 21.63 -6.61 10.17
C GLY A 37 20.65 -7.37 11.07
N ASP A 38 20.59 -7.09 12.37
CA ASP A 38 19.59 -7.71 13.25
C ASP A 38 18.19 -7.17 12.95
N VAL A 39 17.20 -8.07 12.92
CA VAL A 39 15.78 -7.71 12.88
C VAL A 39 15.33 -7.32 14.29
N ILE A 40 14.87 -6.08 14.46
CA ILE A 40 14.34 -5.59 15.74
C ILE A 40 12.93 -6.16 15.96
N PHE A 41 12.05 -5.97 14.98
CA PHE A 41 10.71 -6.56 14.92
C PHE A 41 10.22 -6.64 13.47
N GLU A 42 9.20 -7.44 13.25
CA GLU A 42 8.45 -7.50 12.00
C GLU A 42 6.99 -7.20 12.33
N GLU A 43 6.36 -6.37 11.51
CA GLU A 43 4.96 -6.04 11.66
C GLU A 43 4.26 -6.17 10.32
N ARG A 44 2.99 -6.53 10.37
CA ARG A 44 2.12 -6.54 9.21
C ARG A 44 1.38 -5.20 9.12
N PRO A 45 1.29 -4.55 7.94
CA PRO A 45 0.48 -3.36 7.81
C PRO A 45 -0.97 -3.65 8.19
N LEU A 46 -1.55 -2.77 9.01
CA LEU A 46 -2.95 -2.85 9.42
C LEU A 46 -3.87 -2.86 8.21
N VAL A 47 -3.64 -1.91 7.31
CA VAL A 47 -4.22 -1.86 5.98
C VAL A 47 -3.14 -1.39 5.01
N CYS A 48 -3.22 -1.84 3.78
CA CYS A 48 -2.41 -1.34 2.66
C CYS A 48 -3.34 -1.11 1.48
N CYS A 49 -2.93 -0.34 0.47
CA CYS A 49 -3.69 -0.19 -0.76
C CYS A 49 -2.74 0.16 -1.89
N GLN A 50 -3.02 -0.37 -3.08
CA GLN A 50 -2.32 0.03 -4.28
C GLN A 50 -2.67 1.49 -4.62
N PHE A 51 -1.69 2.23 -5.13
CA PHE A 51 -1.89 3.57 -5.68
C PHE A 51 -2.81 3.54 -6.90
N ALA A 52 -3.66 4.56 -7.05
CA ALA A 52 -4.75 4.54 -8.01
C ALA A 52 -4.26 4.65 -9.46
N TRP A 53 -3.23 5.46 -9.71
CA TRP A 53 -2.58 5.56 -11.01
C TRP A 53 -1.70 4.35 -11.29
N ASN A 54 -1.03 3.80 -10.28
CA ASN A 54 -0.26 2.58 -10.44
C ASN A 54 -1.13 1.40 -10.92
N ALA A 55 -2.33 1.25 -10.35
CA ALA A 55 -3.33 0.31 -10.84
C ALA A 55 -3.83 0.66 -12.26
N ALA A 56 -4.09 1.95 -12.54
CA ALA A 56 -4.54 2.41 -13.86
C ALA A 56 -3.49 2.20 -14.97
N TYR A 57 -2.20 2.24 -14.64
CA TYR A 57 -1.09 1.92 -15.54
C TYR A 57 -0.80 0.41 -15.63
N GLY A 58 -1.66 -0.43 -15.05
CA GLY A 58 -1.63 -1.87 -15.25
C GLY A 58 -0.62 -2.63 -14.39
N TYR A 59 -0.07 -2.01 -13.34
CA TYR A 59 0.67 -2.78 -12.35
C TYR A 59 -0.29 -3.73 -11.61
N LEU A 60 0.05 -5.01 -11.57
CA LEU A 60 -0.76 -6.00 -10.87
C LEU A 60 -0.15 -6.28 -9.50
N ALA A 61 -0.90 -5.98 -8.44
CA ALA A 61 -0.53 -6.27 -7.07
C ALA A 61 -1.60 -7.12 -6.38
N CYS A 62 -1.19 -7.97 -5.45
CA CYS A 62 -2.11 -8.65 -4.56
C CYS A 62 -2.89 -7.60 -3.77
N ASP A 63 -4.21 -7.63 -3.86
CA ASP A 63 -5.07 -6.63 -3.20
C ASP A 63 -4.89 -6.62 -1.68
N PHE A 64 -4.33 -7.69 -1.09
CA PHE A 64 -4.15 -7.83 0.35
C PHE A 64 -2.74 -7.60 0.89
N CYS A 65 -1.70 -8.07 0.21
CA CYS A 65 -0.31 -7.97 0.72
C CYS A 65 0.59 -7.10 -0.16
N MET A 66 0.05 -6.49 -1.21
CA MET A 66 0.77 -5.67 -2.19
C MET A 66 1.90 -6.38 -2.94
N ARG A 67 2.08 -7.69 -2.77
CA ARG A 67 3.06 -8.47 -3.55
C ARG A 67 2.76 -8.34 -5.05
N PRO A 68 3.76 -8.11 -5.91
CA PRO A 68 3.58 -8.11 -7.36
C PRO A 68 2.97 -9.43 -7.85
N LEU A 69 2.03 -9.34 -8.79
CA LEU A 69 1.41 -10.50 -9.46
C LEU A 69 1.91 -10.67 -10.91
N GLU A 70 2.63 -9.68 -11.43
CA GLU A 70 3.41 -9.80 -12.67
C GLU A 70 4.76 -10.46 -12.40
N GLY A 71 5.27 -11.20 -13.38
CA GLY A 71 6.64 -11.72 -13.35
C GLY A 71 7.67 -10.63 -13.64
N ALA A 72 8.95 -10.93 -13.38
CA ALA A 72 10.04 -10.00 -13.63
C ALA A 72 10.09 -9.52 -15.10
N GLU A 73 9.89 -10.43 -16.06
CA GLU A 73 9.93 -10.10 -17.48
C GLU A 73 8.75 -9.20 -17.90
N GLU A 74 7.55 -9.48 -17.41
CA GLU A 74 6.37 -8.67 -17.69
C GLU A 74 6.50 -7.27 -17.08
N ASN A 75 7.05 -7.19 -15.87
CA ASN A 75 7.35 -5.93 -15.20
C ASN A 75 8.29 -5.07 -16.07
N VAL A 76 9.40 -5.63 -16.55
CA VAL A 76 10.33 -4.91 -17.43
C VAL A 76 9.66 -4.52 -18.75
N ARG A 77 8.93 -5.43 -19.39
CA ARG A 77 8.21 -5.13 -20.65
C ARG A 77 7.18 -4.01 -20.47
N ARG A 78 6.46 -3.98 -19.35
CA ARG A 78 5.47 -2.95 -19.03
C ARG A 78 6.14 -1.60 -18.79
N LEU A 79 7.23 -1.56 -18.03
CA LEU A 79 7.92 -0.32 -17.68
C LEU A 79 8.73 0.27 -18.84
N THR A 80 9.32 -0.56 -19.69
CA THR A 80 10.10 -0.12 -20.87
C THR A 80 9.24 0.07 -22.13
N GLY A 81 8.06 -0.54 -22.19
CA GLY A 81 7.25 -0.64 -23.41
C GLY A 81 7.82 -1.60 -24.48
N LYS A 82 8.95 -2.25 -24.23
CA LYS A 82 9.65 -3.14 -25.18
C LYS A 82 9.19 -4.58 -25.00
N LYS A 83 8.29 -5.04 -25.87
CA LYS A 83 7.63 -6.37 -25.76
C LYS A 83 8.55 -7.56 -26.07
N ASP A 84 9.68 -7.30 -26.73
CA ASP A 84 10.65 -8.27 -27.21
C ASP A 84 11.73 -8.61 -26.18
N ILE A 85 11.80 -7.91 -25.05
CA ILE A 85 12.72 -8.25 -23.95
C ILE A 85 12.41 -9.66 -23.45
N VAL A 86 13.46 -10.49 -23.31
CA VAL A 86 13.40 -11.80 -22.67
C VAL A 86 14.42 -11.84 -21.54
N LEU A 87 13.98 -12.14 -20.32
CA LEU A 87 14.90 -12.27 -19.20
C LEU A 87 15.53 -13.67 -19.19
N PRO A 88 16.87 -13.78 -19.05
CA PRO A 88 17.49 -15.08 -18.83
C PRO A 88 17.07 -15.65 -17.46
N TYR A 89 17.31 -16.95 -17.24
CA TYR A 89 17.03 -17.62 -15.95
C TYR A 89 15.59 -17.39 -15.43
N PRO A 90 14.54 -17.83 -16.17
CA PRO A 90 13.15 -17.59 -15.78
C PRO A 90 12.78 -18.23 -14.43
N HIS A 91 13.51 -19.26 -13.99
CA HIS A 91 13.35 -19.88 -12.68
C HIS A 91 13.75 -18.96 -11.50
N CYS A 92 14.52 -17.90 -11.76
CA CYS A 92 14.83 -16.87 -10.77
C CYS A 92 13.69 -15.86 -10.58
N CYS A 93 12.63 -15.91 -11.39
CA CYS A 93 11.47 -15.03 -11.20
C CYS A 93 10.81 -15.30 -9.84
N PRO A 94 10.57 -14.28 -8.99
CA PRO A 94 9.99 -14.48 -7.66
C PRO A 94 8.49 -14.79 -7.68
N THR A 95 7.80 -14.40 -8.75
CA THR A 95 6.33 -14.49 -8.85
C THR A 95 5.89 -15.92 -9.19
N ASN A 96 5.12 -16.54 -8.28
CA ASN A 96 4.48 -17.83 -8.51
C ASN A 96 3.00 -17.64 -8.88
N ARG A 97 2.69 -17.77 -10.17
CA ARG A 97 1.33 -17.58 -10.69
C ARG A 97 0.35 -18.70 -10.37
N ASN A 98 0.86 -19.90 -10.06
CA ASN A 98 0.03 -21.07 -9.87
C ASN A 98 -0.87 -20.97 -8.62
N SER A 99 -0.51 -20.10 -7.68
CA SER A 99 -1.31 -19.85 -6.47
C SER A 99 -2.26 -18.66 -6.60
N HIS A 100 -2.20 -17.90 -7.70
CA HIS A 100 -3.03 -16.71 -7.85
C HIS A 100 -4.51 -17.08 -7.93
N THR A 101 -5.33 -16.23 -7.34
CA THR A 101 -6.78 -16.40 -7.29
C THR A 101 -7.45 -15.03 -7.43
N GLN A 102 -8.75 -15.03 -7.69
CA GLN A 102 -9.56 -13.83 -7.78
C GLN A 102 -10.80 -13.94 -6.91
N CYS A 103 -11.33 -12.80 -6.47
CA CYS A 103 -12.69 -12.73 -5.98
C CYS A 103 -13.66 -13.14 -7.10
N PRO A 104 -14.50 -14.18 -6.92
CA PRO A 104 -15.41 -14.62 -7.98
C PRO A 104 -16.47 -13.57 -8.31
N SER A 105 -16.78 -12.66 -7.38
CA SER A 105 -17.82 -11.65 -7.54
C SER A 105 -17.34 -10.40 -8.28
N CYS A 106 -16.11 -9.94 -8.03
CA CYS A 106 -15.61 -8.67 -8.61
C CYS A 106 -14.30 -8.77 -9.39
N GLY A 107 -13.66 -9.95 -9.45
CA GLY A 107 -12.44 -10.17 -10.25
C GLY A 107 -11.15 -9.60 -9.65
N VAL A 108 -11.18 -9.00 -8.45
CA VAL A 108 -9.97 -8.52 -7.76
C VAL A 108 -9.00 -9.67 -7.48
N TRP A 109 -7.71 -9.45 -7.75
CA TRP A 109 -6.67 -10.48 -7.69
C TRP A 109 -5.97 -10.58 -6.33
N TYR A 110 -5.59 -11.81 -5.98
CA TYR A 110 -4.79 -12.15 -4.81
C TYR A 110 -3.68 -13.13 -5.19
N CYS A 111 -2.53 -13.07 -4.49
CA CYS A 111 -1.44 -14.01 -4.73
C CYS A 111 -1.71 -15.43 -4.20
N SER A 112 -2.73 -15.61 -3.37
CA SER A 112 -3.12 -16.88 -2.75
C SER A 112 -4.57 -16.85 -2.25
N SER A 113 -5.19 -18.03 -2.09
CA SER A 113 -6.48 -18.19 -1.40
C SER A 113 -6.44 -17.67 0.03
N THR A 114 -5.32 -17.82 0.73
CA THR A 114 -5.10 -17.26 2.06
C THR A 114 -5.20 -15.73 2.06
N CYS A 115 -4.59 -15.05 1.09
CA CYS A 115 -4.71 -13.59 0.97
C CYS A 115 -6.14 -13.16 0.63
N GLN A 116 -6.83 -13.91 -0.23
CA GLN A 116 -8.23 -13.65 -0.56
C GLN A 116 -9.13 -13.79 0.68
N GLU A 117 -8.98 -14.86 1.45
CA GLU A 117 -9.78 -15.11 2.66
C GLU A 117 -9.52 -14.05 3.73
N GLN A 118 -8.26 -13.68 3.95
CA GLN A 118 -7.95 -12.66 4.93
C GLN A 118 -8.45 -11.27 4.50
N ALA A 119 -8.35 -10.91 3.22
CA ALA A 119 -8.98 -9.69 2.71
C ALA A 119 -10.50 -9.74 2.87
N TRP A 120 -11.14 -10.86 2.53
CA TRP A 120 -12.58 -11.08 2.67
C TRP A 120 -13.06 -10.86 4.10
N ASN A 121 -12.33 -11.40 5.07
CA ASN A 121 -12.67 -11.30 6.48
C ASN A 121 -12.33 -9.93 7.08
N GLN A 122 -11.44 -9.16 6.46
CA GLN A 122 -10.97 -7.88 6.99
C GLN A 122 -11.71 -6.68 6.38
N TYR A 123 -11.73 -6.53 5.06
CA TYR A 123 -12.30 -5.32 4.43
C TYR A 123 -13.02 -5.58 3.11
N HIS A 124 -12.72 -6.68 2.41
CA HIS A 124 -13.19 -6.85 1.04
C HIS A 124 -14.69 -7.11 0.95
N ARG A 125 -15.34 -7.75 1.93
CA ARG A 125 -16.82 -7.94 1.90
C ARG A 125 -17.57 -6.62 1.69
N THR A 126 -17.22 -5.60 2.46
CA THR A 126 -17.77 -4.24 2.39
C THR A 126 -17.36 -3.53 1.10
N LEU A 127 -16.12 -3.73 0.63
CA LEU A 127 -15.58 -3.02 -0.55
C LEU A 127 -15.83 -3.74 -1.89
N CYS A 128 -16.42 -4.94 -1.87
CA CYS A 128 -16.63 -5.74 -3.07
C CYS A 128 -17.67 -5.06 -3.98
N LEU A 129 -17.28 -4.76 -5.21
CA LEU A 129 -18.17 -4.17 -6.22
C LEU A 129 -19.25 -5.14 -6.72
N GLN A 130 -19.10 -6.44 -6.42
CA GLN A 130 -19.98 -7.52 -6.88
C GLN A 130 -20.19 -7.55 -8.41
N SER A 131 -19.24 -7.00 -9.15
CA SER A 131 -19.23 -6.96 -10.60
C SER A 131 -17.80 -6.97 -11.11
N HIS A 132 -17.55 -7.70 -12.20
CA HIS A 132 -16.29 -7.69 -12.95
C HIS A 132 -16.19 -6.48 -13.89
N SER A 133 -17.30 -5.78 -14.11
CA SER A 133 -17.36 -4.62 -14.98
C SER A 133 -17.32 -3.34 -14.16
N HIS A 134 -16.61 -2.34 -14.68
CA HIS A 134 -16.65 -0.99 -14.13
C HIS A 134 -18.08 -0.44 -14.17
N HIS A 135 -18.45 0.23 -13.09
CA HIS A 135 -19.73 0.88 -12.90
C HIS A 135 -19.49 2.32 -12.49
N PRO A 136 -19.42 3.27 -13.45
CA PRO A 136 -19.03 4.66 -13.19
C PRO A 136 -19.87 5.39 -12.13
N ASN A 137 -21.07 4.87 -11.84
CA ASN A 137 -21.98 5.41 -10.83
C ASN A 137 -21.82 4.77 -9.44
N HIS A 138 -20.98 3.74 -9.31
CA HIS A 138 -20.69 3.07 -8.05
C HIS A 138 -19.91 4.04 -7.14
N PRO A 139 -20.35 4.28 -5.89
CA PRO A 139 -19.74 5.26 -5.00
C PRO A 139 -18.22 5.08 -4.80
N LEU A 140 -17.73 3.84 -4.65
CA LEU A 140 -16.29 3.55 -4.54
C LEU A 140 -15.51 3.88 -5.83
N GLU A 141 -16.09 3.67 -7.00
CA GLU A 141 -15.42 4.04 -8.26
C GLU A 141 -15.41 5.56 -8.45
N GLN A 142 -16.49 6.25 -8.06
CA GLN A 142 -16.55 7.71 -8.04
C GLN A 142 -15.52 8.30 -7.08
N LEU A 143 -15.36 7.72 -5.89
CA LEU A 143 -14.35 8.09 -4.90
C LEU A 143 -12.93 7.96 -5.48
N ASN A 144 -12.61 6.81 -6.07
CA ASN A 144 -11.30 6.57 -6.65
C ASN A 144 -11.05 7.46 -7.90
N GLY A 145 -12.09 7.72 -8.68
CA GLY A 145 -12.03 8.64 -9.83
C GLY A 145 -11.77 10.09 -9.39
N ALA A 146 -12.48 10.57 -8.37
CA ALA A 146 -12.27 11.89 -7.78
C ALA A 146 -10.85 12.03 -7.23
N TRP A 147 -10.35 11.00 -6.52
CA TRP A 147 -8.97 10.98 -6.03
C TRP A 147 -7.95 11.16 -7.15
N LYS A 148 -8.05 10.36 -8.23
CA LYS A 148 -7.12 10.47 -9.38
C LYS A 148 -7.17 11.84 -10.04
N HIS A 149 -8.34 12.48 -10.10
CA HIS A 149 -8.47 13.82 -10.67
C HIS A 149 -7.79 14.89 -9.79
N MET A 150 -7.86 14.73 -8.46
CA MET A 150 -7.27 15.66 -7.49
C MET A 150 -5.77 15.44 -7.30
N HIS A 151 -5.32 14.19 -7.38
CA HIS A 151 -3.95 13.76 -7.09
C HIS A 151 -3.34 13.10 -8.33
N TYR A 152 -2.76 13.92 -9.21
CA TYR A 152 -1.96 13.43 -10.32
C TYR A 152 -0.58 12.94 -9.82
N PRO A 153 0.07 11.96 -10.48
CA PRO A 153 1.35 11.43 -10.02
C PRO A 153 2.45 12.50 -9.84
N PRO A 154 3.42 12.28 -8.92
CA PRO A 154 3.59 11.07 -8.09
C PRO A 154 2.61 10.98 -6.92
N GLU A 155 2.03 9.79 -6.70
CA GLU A 155 1.16 9.52 -5.54
C GLU A 155 2.00 9.25 -4.29
N THR A 156 1.63 9.88 -3.18
CA THR A 156 2.21 9.62 -1.85
C THR A 156 1.23 8.87 -0.94
N THR A 157 -0.05 8.79 -1.32
CA THR A 157 -1.10 8.09 -0.57
C THR A 157 -2.28 7.75 -1.50
N SER A 158 -3.30 7.06 -0.95
CA SER A 158 -4.54 6.72 -1.65
C SER A 158 -5.73 6.89 -0.73
N VAL A 159 -6.80 7.55 -1.20
CA VAL A 159 -8.08 7.64 -0.44
C VAL A 159 -8.67 6.28 -0.14
N MET A 160 -8.34 5.27 -0.93
CA MET A 160 -8.83 3.90 -0.72
C MET A 160 -8.22 3.25 0.53
N LEU A 161 -7.14 3.80 1.10
CA LEU A 161 -6.69 3.43 2.45
C LEU A 161 -7.75 3.75 3.49
N LEU A 162 -8.38 4.94 3.42
CA LEU A 162 -9.46 5.32 4.33
C LEU A 162 -10.68 4.41 4.16
N ALA A 163 -11.04 4.10 2.91
CA ALA A 163 -12.11 3.15 2.61
C ALA A 163 -11.83 1.77 3.26
N ARG A 164 -10.58 1.30 3.21
CA ARG A 164 -10.16 0.05 3.87
C ARG A 164 -10.15 0.12 5.39
N MET A 165 -9.73 1.23 6.00
CA MET A 165 -9.83 1.43 7.44
C MET A 165 -11.28 1.36 7.91
N ILE A 166 -12.17 2.09 7.23
CA ILE A 166 -13.61 2.10 7.52
C ILE A 166 -14.20 0.69 7.36
N ALA A 167 -13.92 0.02 6.24
CA ALA A 167 -14.40 -1.34 6.00
C ALA A 167 -13.86 -2.35 7.03
N THR A 168 -12.62 -2.16 7.50
CA THR A 168 -12.02 -2.97 8.57
C THR A 168 -12.78 -2.82 9.88
N VAL A 169 -13.12 -1.59 10.27
CA VAL A 169 -13.95 -1.34 11.47
C VAL A 169 -15.34 -1.94 11.31
N GLN A 170 -15.96 -1.80 10.15
CA GLN A 170 -17.32 -2.32 9.91
C GLN A 170 -17.42 -3.84 9.93
N GLN A 171 -16.35 -4.54 9.56
CA GLN A 171 -16.31 -6.00 9.55
C GLN A 171 -15.75 -6.62 10.83
N ALA A 172 -15.19 -5.79 11.72
CA ALA A 172 -14.69 -6.26 13.01
C ALA A 172 -15.83 -6.78 13.88
N GLU A 173 -15.53 -7.80 14.69
CA GLU A 173 -16.46 -8.31 15.70
C GLU A 173 -16.74 -7.28 16.80
N ASP A 174 -15.73 -6.47 17.12
CA ASP A 174 -15.84 -5.30 17.98
C ASP A 174 -15.42 -4.02 17.21
N PRO A 175 -16.37 -3.37 16.51
CA PRO A 175 -16.11 -2.13 15.78
C PRO A 175 -15.60 -1.01 16.69
N ALA A 176 -16.04 -0.95 17.95
CA ALA A 176 -15.62 0.11 18.87
C ALA A 176 -14.14 -0.03 19.22
N ASN A 177 -13.69 -1.25 19.51
CA ASN A 177 -12.27 -1.53 19.77
C ASN A 177 -11.42 -1.33 18.51
N ALA A 178 -11.86 -1.83 17.35
CA ALA A 178 -11.15 -1.64 16.08
C ALA A 178 -10.99 -0.15 15.72
N LEU A 179 -12.05 0.63 15.93
CA LEU A 179 -12.00 2.09 15.76
C LEU A 179 -11.01 2.72 16.75
N HIS A 180 -11.10 2.37 18.04
CA HIS A 180 -10.24 2.92 19.07
C HIS A 180 -8.76 2.65 18.77
N PHE A 181 -8.46 1.45 18.27
CA PHE A 181 -7.11 1.06 17.86
C PHE A 181 -6.54 1.99 16.78
N PHE A 182 -7.30 2.28 15.71
CA PHE A 182 -6.86 3.26 14.71
C PHE A 182 -6.68 4.66 15.30
N MET A 183 -7.50 5.07 16.26
CA MET A 183 -7.39 6.38 16.90
C MET A 183 -6.21 6.51 17.88
N GLN A 184 -5.42 5.45 18.10
CA GLN A 184 -4.17 5.54 18.86
C GLN A 184 -3.00 6.16 18.07
N PHE A 185 -3.12 6.20 16.74
CA PHE A 185 -2.13 6.79 15.84
C PHE A 185 -2.16 8.31 15.90
N CYS A 186 -1.07 8.98 15.49
CA CYS A 186 -1.09 10.44 15.45
C CYS A 186 -2.13 10.91 14.43
N HIS A 187 -3.11 11.71 14.84
CA HIS A 187 -4.19 12.18 13.96
C HIS A 187 -4.51 13.66 14.19
N ARG A 188 -3.56 14.39 14.80
CA ARG A 188 -3.69 15.82 15.13
C ARG A 188 -3.62 16.65 13.84
N THR A 189 -4.60 17.52 13.63
CA THR A 189 -4.64 18.46 12.50
C THR A 189 -3.84 19.73 12.74
N VAL A 190 -3.51 20.03 14.01
CA VAL A 190 -2.83 21.26 14.44
C VAL A 190 -1.80 20.92 15.55
N ASN A 191 -0.55 20.60 15.20
CA ASN A 191 0.65 21.36 15.63
C ASN A 191 1.99 20.81 15.10
N GLU A 192 2.93 21.75 14.91
CA GLU A 192 4.40 21.70 14.74
C GLU A 192 5.09 21.14 13.49
N GLU A 193 4.38 20.62 12.50
CA GLU A 193 4.86 20.66 11.11
C GLU A 193 3.78 21.30 10.24
N GLN A 194 3.90 22.62 10.03
CA GLN A 194 3.04 23.41 9.15
C GLN A 194 2.97 22.83 7.71
N GLU A 195 3.74 21.82 7.35
CA GLU A 195 3.75 21.23 6.02
C GLU A 195 2.62 20.23 5.74
N ILE A 196 2.23 19.35 6.67
CA ILE A 196 1.23 18.30 6.38
C ILE A 196 -0.17 18.91 6.27
N ALA A 197 -0.50 19.82 7.20
CA ALA A 197 -1.75 20.57 7.16
C ALA A 197 -1.84 21.41 5.88
N HIS A 198 -0.76 22.06 5.42
CA HIS A 198 -0.81 22.84 4.19
C HIS A 198 -0.83 21.99 2.90
N LYS A 199 -0.19 20.79 2.87
CA LYS A 199 -0.11 19.92 1.68
C LYS A 199 -1.41 19.17 1.36
N LEU A 200 -2.20 18.79 2.36
CA LEU A 200 -3.45 18.02 2.16
C LEU A 200 -4.70 18.66 2.76
N LEU A 201 -4.55 19.53 3.77
CA LEU A 201 -5.66 20.11 4.54
C LEU A 201 -5.74 21.64 4.43
N GLY A 202 -4.95 22.26 3.55
CA GLY A 202 -4.95 23.70 3.36
C GLY A 202 -6.29 24.21 2.81
N GLU A 203 -6.59 25.49 2.99
CA GLU A 203 -7.87 26.10 2.54
C GLU A 203 -8.19 25.81 1.06
N GLN A 204 -7.17 25.75 0.19
CA GLN A 204 -7.34 25.41 -1.23
C GLN A 204 -7.91 24.00 -1.48
N PHE A 205 -7.76 23.07 -0.54
CA PHE A 205 -8.17 21.67 -0.65
C PHE A 205 -9.51 21.40 0.04
N LYS A 206 -10.09 22.39 0.74
CA LYS A 206 -11.33 22.23 1.50
C LYS A 206 -12.49 21.70 0.66
N GLY A 207 -12.65 22.23 -0.56
CA GLY A 207 -13.68 21.75 -1.50
C GLY A 207 -13.43 20.32 -1.98
N GLN A 208 -12.17 19.95 -2.22
CA GLN A 208 -11.80 18.58 -2.60
C GLN A 208 -12.05 17.60 -1.45
N MET A 209 -11.72 17.98 -0.21
CA MET A 209 -11.99 17.20 0.99
C MET A 209 -13.48 16.96 1.20
N GLN A 210 -14.30 18.00 1.01
CA GLN A 210 -15.75 17.85 1.09
C GLN A 210 -16.27 16.84 0.06
N VAL A 211 -15.81 16.90 -1.18
CA VAL A 211 -16.21 15.95 -2.23
C VAL A 211 -15.82 14.51 -1.87
N LEU A 212 -14.58 14.29 -1.41
CA LEU A 212 -14.13 12.95 -1.00
C LEU A 212 -14.91 12.42 0.21
N GLN A 213 -15.19 13.29 1.18
CA GLN A 213 -16.00 12.94 2.35
C GLN A 213 -17.42 12.53 1.93
N GLU A 214 -18.10 13.33 1.11
CA GLU A 214 -19.46 13.03 0.63
C GLU A 214 -19.52 11.70 -0.13
N LEU A 215 -18.52 11.43 -0.97
CA LEU A 215 -18.38 10.15 -1.67
C LEU A 215 -18.10 8.99 -0.71
N MET A 216 -17.28 9.20 0.32
CA MET A 216 -17.01 8.21 1.36
C MET A 216 -18.27 7.88 2.17
N VAL A 217 -19.05 8.89 2.55
CA VAL A 217 -20.35 8.73 3.24
C VAL A 217 -21.30 7.91 2.35
N LYS A 218 -21.44 8.29 1.08
CA LYS A 218 -22.29 7.57 0.12
C LYS A 218 -21.87 6.11 -0.06
N ALA A 219 -20.57 5.82 0.02
CA ALA A 219 -20.03 4.49 -0.18
C ALA A 219 -20.10 3.60 1.07
N LEU A 220 -19.84 4.16 2.25
CA LEU A 220 -19.48 3.39 3.45
C LEU A 220 -20.16 3.89 4.73
N TYR A 221 -21.27 4.61 4.66
CA TYR A 221 -21.97 5.01 5.88
C TYR A 221 -22.44 3.81 6.72
N SER A 222 -22.14 3.84 8.00
CA SER A 222 -22.80 3.05 9.04
C SER A 222 -22.63 3.72 10.40
N ASP A 223 -23.50 3.37 11.35
CA ASP A 223 -23.51 3.99 12.69
C ASP A 223 -22.19 3.78 13.46
N SER A 224 -21.48 2.69 13.19
CA SER A 224 -20.21 2.33 13.84
C SER A 224 -19.04 3.23 13.44
N VAL A 225 -19.12 3.90 12.28
CA VAL A 225 -18.05 4.77 11.75
C VAL A 225 -18.52 6.21 11.51
N GLN A 226 -19.75 6.56 11.89
CA GLN A 226 -20.34 7.87 11.60
C GLN A 226 -19.45 9.04 12.01
N GLN A 227 -18.71 8.91 13.12
CA GLN A 227 -17.82 9.96 13.61
C GLN A 227 -16.65 10.24 12.66
N TRP A 228 -16.12 9.23 11.99
CA TRP A 228 -15.07 9.37 10.96
C TRP A 228 -15.59 9.98 9.66
N LEU A 229 -16.89 9.93 9.43
CA LEU A 229 -17.54 10.47 8.24
C LEU A 229 -18.07 11.90 8.44
N SER A 230 -17.96 12.46 9.65
CA SER A 230 -18.14 13.90 9.90
C SER A 230 -17.01 14.72 9.25
N PRO A 231 -17.19 16.04 9.01
CA PRO A 231 -16.11 16.85 8.41
C PRO A 231 -14.82 16.80 9.21
N ASP A 232 -14.90 16.96 10.54
CA ASP A 232 -13.75 16.95 11.44
C ASP A 232 -13.14 15.54 11.55
N GLY A 233 -13.98 14.51 11.60
CA GLY A 233 -13.51 13.12 11.64
C GLY A 233 -12.79 12.70 10.36
N PHE A 234 -13.29 13.13 9.20
CA PHE A 234 -12.67 12.83 7.92
C PHE A 234 -11.32 13.55 7.76
N GLN A 235 -11.23 14.81 8.22
CA GLN A 235 -9.95 15.52 8.31
C GLN A 235 -8.96 14.81 9.24
N SER A 236 -9.44 14.29 10.37
CA SER A 236 -8.60 13.52 11.30
C SER A 236 -8.09 12.22 10.67
N LEU A 237 -8.92 11.51 9.89
CA LEU A 237 -8.49 10.34 9.12
C LEU A 237 -7.45 10.67 8.06
N MET A 238 -7.62 11.78 7.32
CA MET A 238 -6.64 12.26 6.37
C MET A 238 -5.30 12.61 7.05
N ALA A 239 -5.35 13.27 8.20
CA ALA A 239 -4.17 13.57 9.01
C ALA A 239 -3.48 12.29 9.51
N LEU A 240 -4.26 11.28 9.93
CA LEU A 240 -3.74 9.98 10.36
C LEU A 240 -2.95 9.32 9.23
N VAL A 241 -3.53 9.17 8.04
CA VAL A 241 -2.81 8.56 6.92
C VAL A 241 -1.63 9.43 6.47
N GLY A 242 -1.76 10.75 6.50
CA GLY A 242 -0.69 11.68 6.12
C GLY A 242 0.51 11.69 7.08
N THR A 243 0.33 11.31 8.35
CA THR A 243 1.38 11.34 9.38
C THR A 243 1.96 9.95 9.70
N ASN A 244 1.21 8.87 9.46
CA ASN A 244 1.62 7.50 9.79
C ASN A 244 1.75 6.59 8.56
N GLY A 245 1.29 7.03 7.39
CA GLY A 245 1.34 6.24 6.17
C GLY A 245 2.77 6.03 5.67
N GLN A 246 3.05 4.82 5.20
CA GLN A 246 4.34 4.46 4.60
C GLN A 246 4.14 3.93 3.19
N GLY A 247 4.89 4.49 2.23
CA GLY A 247 4.95 3.96 0.87
C GLY A 247 5.75 2.66 0.84
N VAL A 248 5.28 1.69 0.04
CA VAL A 248 5.95 0.41 -0.18
C VAL A 248 6.35 0.30 -1.65
N GLY A 249 7.65 0.22 -1.92
CA GLY A 249 8.19 -0.07 -3.25
C GLY A 249 8.51 -1.55 -3.40
N THR A 250 7.95 -2.22 -4.41
CA THR A 250 8.32 -3.61 -4.75
C THR A 250 8.56 -3.72 -6.25
N SER A 251 9.55 -4.53 -6.62
CA SER A 251 9.94 -4.75 -8.02
C SER A 251 10.30 -6.21 -8.22
N PRO A 252 9.49 -7.00 -8.96
CA PRO A 252 9.83 -8.39 -9.25
C PRO A 252 11.10 -8.48 -10.11
N PHE A 253 11.43 -7.44 -10.89
CA PHE A 253 12.70 -7.35 -11.61
C PHE A 253 13.89 -7.21 -10.66
N SER A 254 13.81 -6.31 -9.66
CA SER A 254 14.90 -6.13 -8.69
C SER A 254 15.12 -7.38 -7.84
N GLU A 255 14.05 -8.09 -7.48
CA GLU A 255 14.15 -9.40 -6.84
C GLU A 255 14.76 -10.49 -7.74
N TRP A 256 14.43 -10.49 -9.04
CA TRP A 256 15.07 -11.36 -10.02
C TRP A 256 16.57 -11.05 -10.15
N VAL A 257 16.95 -9.76 -10.23
CA VAL A 257 18.36 -9.31 -10.24
C VAL A 257 19.12 -9.88 -9.04
N LYS A 258 18.56 -9.72 -7.83
CA LYS A 258 19.17 -10.27 -6.61
C LYS A 258 19.42 -11.78 -6.73
N LYS A 259 18.43 -12.54 -7.20
CA LYS A 259 18.53 -14.00 -7.34
C LYS A 259 19.53 -14.44 -8.41
N VAL A 260 19.60 -13.74 -9.54
CA VAL A 260 20.58 -14.10 -10.59
C VAL A 260 22.01 -13.70 -10.20
N SER A 261 22.19 -12.67 -9.37
CA SER A 261 23.50 -12.30 -8.82
C SER A 261 24.06 -13.34 -7.85
N GLU A 262 23.22 -14.20 -7.28
CA GLU A 262 23.60 -15.31 -6.39
C GLU A 262 23.98 -16.59 -7.16
N LEU A 263 23.80 -16.63 -8.49
CA LEU A 263 24.15 -17.81 -9.30
C LEU A 263 25.67 -17.97 -9.45
N GLU A 264 26.13 -19.21 -9.35
CA GLU A 264 27.52 -19.59 -9.68
C GLU A 264 27.66 -19.73 -11.21
N LEU A 265 28.07 -18.65 -11.87
CA LEU A 265 28.26 -18.58 -13.32
C LEU A 265 29.75 -18.44 -13.68
N ALA A 266 30.10 -18.81 -14.92
CA ALA A 266 31.42 -18.51 -15.46
C ALA A 266 31.64 -16.98 -15.56
N ALA A 267 32.90 -16.53 -15.49
CA ALA A 267 33.21 -15.09 -15.40
C ALA A 267 32.69 -14.28 -16.60
N ASP A 268 32.75 -14.86 -17.80
CA ASP A 268 32.24 -14.29 -19.04
C ASP A 268 30.71 -14.24 -19.08
N GLU A 269 30.04 -15.32 -18.65
CA GLU A 269 28.57 -15.36 -18.54
C GLU A 269 28.06 -14.34 -17.51
N LYS A 270 28.74 -14.21 -16.38
CA LYS A 270 28.43 -13.22 -15.35
C LYS A 270 28.56 -11.80 -15.87
N GLN A 271 29.65 -11.48 -16.56
CA GLN A 271 29.87 -10.16 -17.16
C GLN A 271 28.80 -9.81 -18.21
N GLN A 272 28.39 -10.78 -19.03
CA GLN A 272 27.32 -10.60 -20.01
C GLN A 272 25.97 -10.34 -19.33
N LEU A 273 25.67 -11.09 -18.25
CA LEU A 273 24.45 -10.89 -17.46
C LEU A 273 24.43 -9.52 -16.79
N ASP A 274 25.53 -9.09 -16.16
CA ASP A 274 25.63 -7.78 -15.52
C ASP A 274 25.44 -6.65 -16.56
N SER A 275 26.07 -6.76 -17.72
CA SER A 275 25.91 -5.79 -18.82
C SER A 275 24.48 -5.73 -19.35
N PHE A 276 23.80 -6.87 -19.40
CA PHE A 276 22.38 -6.94 -19.77
C PHE A 276 21.49 -6.26 -18.73
N ILE A 277 21.75 -6.48 -17.44
CA ILE A 277 21.03 -5.87 -16.32
C ILE A 277 21.21 -4.34 -16.33
N ASP A 278 22.44 -3.87 -16.51
CA ASP A 278 22.74 -2.43 -16.57
C ASP A 278 21.96 -1.75 -17.70
N LYS A 279 21.97 -2.35 -18.90
CA LYS A 279 21.18 -1.86 -20.03
C LYS A 279 19.67 -1.83 -19.74
N LEU A 280 19.15 -2.82 -19.01
CA LEU A 280 17.74 -2.81 -18.62
C LEU A 280 17.44 -1.67 -17.63
N TYR A 281 18.33 -1.37 -16.68
CA TYR A 281 18.15 -0.22 -15.79
C TYR A 281 18.22 1.12 -16.55
N GLU A 282 19.09 1.24 -17.54
CA GLU A 282 19.11 2.39 -18.45
C GLU A 282 17.77 2.53 -19.19
N ASP A 283 17.29 1.46 -19.80
CA ASP A 283 16.00 1.41 -20.51
C ASP A 283 14.81 1.76 -19.60
N LEU A 284 14.85 1.30 -18.34
CA LEU A 284 13.82 1.59 -17.33
C LEU A 284 13.85 3.06 -16.91
N ASN A 285 15.03 3.67 -16.80
CA ASN A 285 15.16 5.10 -16.51
C ASN A 285 14.63 5.95 -17.68
N GLU A 286 14.91 5.56 -18.92
CA GLU A 286 14.39 6.23 -20.10
C GLU A 286 12.86 6.07 -20.22
N GLY A 287 12.34 4.85 -20.08
CA GLY A 287 10.89 4.56 -20.13
C GLY A 287 10.10 5.11 -18.93
N GLY A 288 10.73 5.21 -17.77
CA GLY A 288 10.17 5.78 -16.55
C GLY A 288 9.85 7.27 -16.69
N THR A 289 10.65 8.03 -17.44
CA THR A 289 10.36 9.46 -17.69
C THR A 289 9.12 9.70 -18.56
N ALA A 290 8.74 8.72 -19.39
CA ALA A 290 7.56 8.79 -20.25
C ALA A 290 6.28 8.24 -19.61
N SER A 291 6.38 7.35 -18.61
CA SER A 291 5.25 6.62 -18.04
C SER A 291 4.98 6.89 -16.55
N THR A 292 5.93 7.51 -15.83
CA THR A 292 5.78 7.84 -14.41
C THR A 292 6.43 9.20 -14.14
N GLY A 293 5.61 10.20 -13.81
CA GLY A 293 6.12 11.38 -13.10
C GLY A 293 6.79 10.89 -11.82
N THR A 294 8.13 10.90 -11.83
CA THR A 294 9.04 10.71 -10.70
C THR A 294 8.67 9.57 -9.75
N VAL A 295 9.22 8.37 -9.98
CA VAL A 295 9.54 7.45 -8.88
C VAL A 295 10.62 8.13 -8.05
N GLY A 296 10.19 8.89 -7.05
CA GLY A 296 11.09 9.30 -5.98
C GLY A 296 11.56 8.04 -5.27
N HIS A 297 12.87 7.85 -5.23
CA HIS A 297 13.50 6.98 -4.25
C HIS A 297 12.92 7.29 -2.88
N LEU A 298 12.27 6.30 -2.26
CA LEU A 298 12.19 6.19 -0.81
C LEU A 298 13.56 5.72 -0.30
#